data_AF-A0AAW8FZX4-F1
#
_entry.id   AF-A0AAW8FZX4-F1
#
_cell.length_a   1.000
_cell.length_b   1.000
_cell.length_c   1.000
_cell.angle_alpha   90.00
_cell.angle_beta   90.00
_cell.angle_gamma   90.00
#
_symmetry.space_group_name_H-M   'P 1'
#
loop_
_entity.id
_entity.type
_entity.pdbx_description
1 polymer ?
#
loop_
_entity_poly.entity_id
_entity_poly.type
_entity_poly.pdbx_seq_one_letter_code
_entity_poly.pdbx_strand_id
1 'polypeptide(L)'
;MKKYIHLTNLVFKGIFVFLLTFILFSCYQQPQKASETSSKTGKTEKPEYFLLHPELEKTYGYTQAVRVGNIVKIGGVISIDEKGNPTAKGNYLQQMKNCYENLDKVLQHYGCTFDDVILENMYTTSMTELQKNASYRREIYKNHFPTGSWIGIKELGMPEAMIEIELEALINKK
;
A
#
# COMPACT_ATOMS: atom_id res chain seq x y z
N MET A 1 -44.31 7.81 -66.47
CA MET A 1 -43.84 8.65 -65.35
C MET A 1 -44.58 8.36 -64.03
N LYS A 2 -44.62 7.09 -63.57
CA LYS A 2 -45.32 6.70 -62.32
C LYS A 2 -44.44 5.89 -61.33
N LYS A 3 -43.18 5.58 -61.67
CA LYS A 3 -42.26 4.81 -60.82
C LYS A 3 -41.40 5.64 -59.87
N TYR A 4 -41.28 6.96 -60.08
CA TYR A 4 -40.44 7.83 -59.25
C TYR A 4 -41.15 8.44 -58.03
N ILE A 5 -42.48 8.47 -58.00
CA ILE A 5 -43.26 9.08 -56.90
C ILE A 5 -43.40 8.12 -55.71
N HIS A 6 -43.20 6.81 -55.91
CA HIS A 6 -43.31 5.83 -54.82
C HIS A 6 -42.03 5.68 -54.00
N LEU A 7 -40.87 6.05 -54.56
CA LEU A 7 -39.57 5.90 -53.92
C LEU A 7 -39.27 7.04 -52.93
N THR A 8 -39.85 8.22 -53.13
CA THR A 8 -39.70 9.37 -52.21
C THR A 8 -40.45 9.17 -50.90
N ASN A 9 -41.63 8.54 -50.94
CA ASN A 9 -42.43 8.24 -49.74
C ASN A 9 -41.84 7.12 -48.86
N LEU A 10 -41.05 6.21 -49.44
CA LEU A 10 -40.42 5.12 -48.70
C LEU A 10 -39.17 5.59 -47.95
N VAL A 11 -38.39 6.49 -48.55
CA VAL A 11 -37.22 7.11 -47.91
C VAL A 11 -37.65 8.09 -46.80
N PHE A 12 -38.73 8.86 -47.02
CA PHE A 12 -39.22 9.82 -46.01
C PHE A 12 -39.88 9.15 -44.80
N LYS A 13 -40.60 8.02 -45.00
CA LYS A 13 -41.12 7.20 -43.89
C LYS A 13 -40.00 6.48 -43.13
N GLY A 14 -38.92 6.08 -43.81
CA GLY A 14 -37.74 5.50 -43.16
C GLY A 14 -37.02 6.49 -42.24
N ILE A 15 -36.86 7.74 -42.67
CA ILE A 15 -36.20 8.80 -41.87
C ILE A 15 -37.06 9.20 -40.66
N PHE A 16 -38.39 9.26 -40.79
CA PHE A 16 -39.29 9.63 -39.69
C PHE A 16 -39.39 8.53 -38.62
N VAL A 17 -39.32 7.26 -39.00
CA VAL A 17 -39.25 6.13 -38.06
C VAL A 17 -37.88 6.07 -37.37
N PHE A 18 -36.80 6.44 -38.05
CA PHE A 18 -35.46 6.48 -37.46
C PHE A 18 -35.25 7.67 -36.50
N LEU A 19 -35.94 8.80 -36.71
CA LEU A 19 -35.94 9.94 -35.79
C LEU A 19 -36.80 9.70 -34.54
N LEU A 20 -37.91 8.95 -34.63
CA LEU A 20 -38.73 8.60 -33.46
C LEU A 20 -38.06 7.56 -32.55
N THR A 21 -37.25 6.65 -33.09
CA THR A 21 -36.49 5.68 -32.26
C THR A 21 -35.27 6.31 -31.58
N PHE A 22 -34.63 7.31 -32.21
CA PHE A 22 -33.52 8.06 -31.59
C PHE A 22 -33.96 8.90 -30.38
N ILE A 23 -35.16 9.47 -30.40
CA ILE A 23 -35.72 10.22 -29.26
C ILE A 23 -36.02 9.28 -28.08
N LEU A 24 -36.47 8.04 -28.36
CA LEU A 24 -36.67 7.04 -27.31
C LEU A 24 -35.35 6.54 -26.72
N PHE A 25 -34.26 6.42 -27.50
CA PHE A 25 -32.94 6.06 -26.95
C PHE A 25 -32.30 7.19 -26.13
N SER A 26 -32.54 8.46 -26.51
CA SER A 26 -32.06 9.63 -25.76
C SER A 26 -32.81 9.88 -24.44
N CYS A 27 -33.99 9.26 -24.25
CA CYS A 27 -34.76 9.33 -22.98
C CYS A 27 -34.73 8.01 -22.18
N TYR A 28 -34.09 6.96 -22.70
CA TYR A 28 -33.84 5.70 -21.97
C TYR A 28 -32.47 5.65 -21.27
N GLN A 29 -31.78 6.77 -21.13
CA GLN A 29 -30.98 6.94 -19.91
C GLN A 29 -31.98 7.18 -18.78
N GLN A 30 -32.36 6.09 -18.11
CA GLN A 30 -32.80 6.21 -16.72
C GLN A 30 -31.81 7.17 -16.05
N PRO A 31 -32.25 8.18 -15.27
CA PRO A 31 -31.33 8.78 -14.33
C PRO A 31 -30.81 7.57 -13.57
N GLN A 32 -29.52 7.24 -13.73
CA GLN A 32 -28.88 6.36 -12.79
C GLN A 32 -29.22 7.02 -11.48
N LYS A 33 -30.10 6.37 -10.72
CA LYS A 33 -30.17 6.53 -9.28
C LYS A 33 -28.70 6.44 -8.95
N ALA A 34 -28.08 7.61 -8.71
CA ALA A 34 -26.70 7.68 -8.30
C ALA A 34 -26.65 6.57 -7.28
N SER A 35 -25.81 5.55 -7.53
CA SER A 35 -25.60 4.59 -6.49
C SER A 35 -25.32 5.50 -5.30
N GLU A 36 -26.09 5.32 -4.25
CA GLU A 36 -25.63 5.74 -2.96
C GLU A 36 -24.36 4.89 -2.77
N THR A 37 -23.27 5.27 -3.44
CA THR A 37 -22.01 5.54 -2.78
C THR A 37 -22.45 6.42 -1.65
N SER A 38 -22.86 5.74 -0.59
CA SER A 38 -23.00 6.30 0.71
C SER A 38 -21.70 7.06 0.85
N SER A 39 -21.80 8.37 0.67
CA SER A 39 -20.97 9.30 1.37
C SER A 39 -21.23 8.93 2.83
N LYS A 40 -20.53 7.90 3.31
CA LYS A 40 -20.28 7.73 4.72
C LYS A 40 -19.52 9.01 5.03
N THR A 41 -20.30 9.99 5.49
CA THR A 41 -19.90 11.06 6.37
C THR A 41 -18.60 10.64 7.04
N GLY A 42 -17.51 11.33 6.66
CA GLY A 42 -16.16 10.99 7.08
C GLY A 42 -16.09 10.99 8.59
N LYS A 43 -16.34 9.84 9.21
CA LYS A 43 -15.79 9.54 10.52
C LYS A 43 -14.30 9.48 10.26
N THR A 44 -13.59 10.51 10.67
CA THR A 44 -12.14 10.45 10.83
C THR A 44 -11.84 9.20 11.65
N GLU A 45 -11.32 8.16 11.00
CA GLU A 45 -10.89 6.96 11.70
C GLU A 45 -9.79 7.39 12.66
N LYS A 46 -9.96 7.10 13.96
CA LYS A 46 -8.94 7.41 14.95
C LYS A 46 -7.71 6.56 14.65
N PRO A 47 -6.49 7.13 14.76
CA PRO A 47 -5.28 6.34 14.64
C PRO A 47 -5.23 5.22 15.68
N GLU A 48 -4.73 4.05 15.28
CA GLU A 48 -4.50 2.89 16.14
C GLU A 48 -2.99 2.64 16.22
N TYR A 49 -2.45 2.71 17.44
CA TYR A 49 -1.02 2.66 17.70
C TYR A 49 -0.58 1.28 18.19
N PHE A 50 0.60 0.86 17.76
CA PHE A 50 1.24 -0.38 18.20
C PHE A 50 2.66 -0.11 18.69
N LEU A 51 3.00 -0.72 19.82
CA LEU A 51 4.33 -0.71 20.40
C LEU A 51 4.93 -2.12 20.28
N LEU A 52 6.09 -2.23 19.64
CA LEU A 52 6.86 -3.47 19.52
C LEU A 52 7.77 -3.68 20.74
N HIS A 53 8.38 -2.60 21.24
CA HIS A 53 9.26 -2.54 22.41
C HIS A 53 8.76 -1.44 23.38
N PRO A 54 7.67 -1.69 24.15
CA PRO A 54 6.96 -0.63 24.88
C PRO A 54 7.81 0.24 25.80
N GLU A 55 8.75 -0.35 26.55
CA GLU A 55 9.59 0.41 27.48
C GLU A 55 10.61 1.30 26.75
N LEU A 56 11.21 0.79 25.67
CA LEU A 56 12.15 1.54 24.83
C LEU A 56 11.43 2.69 24.11
N GLU A 57 10.31 2.39 23.48
CA GLU A 57 9.48 3.33 22.74
C GLU A 57 8.97 4.46 23.63
N LYS A 58 8.50 4.14 24.84
CA LYS A 58 8.11 5.15 25.83
C LYS A 58 9.29 5.99 26.31
N THR A 59 10.47 5.38 26.46
CA THR A 59 11.68 6.10 26.89
C THR A 59 12.18 7.08 25.83
N TYR A 60 12.11 6.72 24.55
CA TYR A 60 12.58 7.55 23.44
C TYR A 60 11.49 8.43 22.80
N GLY A 61 10.22 8.19 23.08
CA GLY A 61 9.11 9.03 22.64
C GLY A 61 8.66 8.77 21.21
N TYR A 62 8.59 7.50 20.78
CA TYR A 62 8.01 7.10 19.49
C TYR A 62 7.09 5.90 19.65
N THR A 63 6.40 5.53 18.57
CA THR A 63 5.56 4.32 18.47
C THR A 63 6.05 3.54 17.25
N GLN A 64 6.14 2.22 17.33
CA GLN A 64 6.67 1.42 16.23
C GLN A 64 5.77 1.50 15.00
N ALA A 65 4.45 1.49 15.19
CA ALA A 65 3.52 1.61 14.08
C ALA A 65 2.24 2.34 14.43
N VAL A 66 1.62 2.91 13.40
CA VAL A 66 0.31 3.55 13.48
C VAL A 66 -0.52 3.21 12.24
N ARG A 67 -1.76 2.79 12.46
CA ARG A 67 -2.76 2.58 11.43
C ARG A 67 -3.67 3.80 11.35
N VAL A 68 -3.82 4.37 10.14
CA VAL A 68 -4.71 5.48 9.84
C VAL A 68 -5.55 5.12 8.61
N GLY A 69 -6.85 4.90 8.80
CA GLY A 69 -7.69 4.40 7.71
C GLY A 69 -7.27 3.00 7.30
N ASN A 70 -6.90 2.82 6.04
CA ASN A 70 -6.38 1.57 5.48
C ASN A 70 -4.85 1.57 5.30
N ILE A 71 -4.14 2.58 5.80
CA ILE A 71 -2.68 2.64 5.72
C ILE A 71 -2.09 2.32 7.08
N VAL A 72 -1.07 1.46 7.09
CA VAL A 72 -0.21 1.22 8.25
C VAL A 72 1.14 1.85 7.96
N LYS A 73 1.55 2.82 8.78
CA LYS A 73 2.90 3.36 8.80
C LYS A 73 3.70 2.60 9.85
N ILE A 74 4.84 2.03 9.48
CA ILE A 74 5.72 1.30 10.37
C ILE A 74 7.07 2.02 10.36
N GLY A 75 7.46 2.56 11.52
CA GLY A 75 8.77 3.20 11.68
C GLY A 75 9.92 2.23 11.46
N GLY A 76 11.12 2.77 11.30
CA GLY A 76 12.32 1.97 11.11
C GLY A 76 12.51 0.93 12.22
N VAL A 77 12.89 -0.29 11.82
CA VAL A 77 13.24 -1.38 12.71
C VAL A 77 14.72 -1.69 12.55
N ILE A 78 15.42 -1.73 13.69
CA ILE A 78 16.80 -2.22 13.82
C ILE A 78 16.83 -3.56 14.57
N SER A 79 17.98 -4.23 14.54
CA SER A 79 18.18 -5.52 15.21
C SER A 79 18.46 -5.37 16.71
N ILE A 80 17.40 -5.46 17.53
CA ILE A 80 17.45 -5.42 19.00
C ILE A 80 16.69 -6.59 19.64
N ASP A 81 17.00 -6.92 20.88
CA ASP A 81 16.21 -7.83 21.70
C ASP A 81 15.00 -7.13 22.35
N GLU A 82 14.17 -7.88 23.09
CA GLU A 82 13.00 -7.35 23.78
C GLU A 82 13.33 -6.25 24.81
N LYS A 83 14.57 -6.22 25.30
CA LYS A 83 15.07 -5.24 26.26
C LYS A 83 15.72 -4.03 25.59
N GLY A 84 15.73 -3.98 24.25
CA GLY A 84 16.35 -2.91 23.48
C GLY A 84 17.87 -3.02 23.34
N ASN A 85 18.48 -4.17 23.64
CA ASN A 85 19.92 -4.34 23.42
C ASN A 85 20.19 -4.73 21.95
N PRO A 86 21.24 -4.19 21.31
CA PRO A 86 21.59 -4.58 19.95
C PRO A 86 21.96 -6.06 19.86
N THR A 87 21.38 -6.75 18.89
CA THR A 87 21.64 -8.15 18.58
C THR A 87 22.40 -8.28 17.26
N ALA A 88 23.04 -9.44 17.04
CA ALA A 88 23.80 -9.71 15.81
C ALA A 88 24.86 -8.64 15.47
N LYS A 89 25.56 -8.12 16.49
CA LYS A 89 26.61 -7.10 16.33
C LYS A 89 27.65 -7.56 15.30
N GLY A 90 27.90 -6.73 14.29
CA GLY A 90 28.84 -7.03 13.21
C GLY A 90 28.38 -8.09 12.20
N ASN A 91 27.15 -8.62 12.30
CA ASN A 91 26.58 -9.56 11.33
C ASN A 91 25.40 -8.92 10.56
N TYR A 92 25.70 -8.34 9.39
CA TYR A 92 24.73 -7.57 8.61
C TYR A 92 23.51 -8.39 8.19
N LEU A 93 23.74 -9.58 7.63
CA LEU A 93 22.66 -10.45 7.17
C LEU A 93 21.75 -10.86 8.33
N GLN A 94 22.32 -11.19 9.49
CA GLN A 94 21.50 -11.55 10.64
C GLN A 94 20.73 -10.35 11.19
N GLN A 95 21.29 -9.13 11.18
CA GLN A 95 20.53 -7.94 11.53
C GLN A 95 19.36 -7.71 10.56
N MET A 96 19.58 -7.87 9.25
CA MET A 96 18.53 -7.77 8.23
C MET A 96 17.39 -8.79 8.48
N LYS A 97 17.74 -10.04 8.82
CA LYS A 97 16.76 -11.08 9.19
C LYS A 97 15.94 -10.69 10.41
N ASN A 98 16.61 -10.22 11.47
CA ASN A 98 15.94 -9.79 12.69
C ASN A 98 14.97 -8.61 12.43
N CYS A 99 15.35 -7.68 11.54
CA CYS A 99 14.47 -6.59 11.12
C CYS A 99 13.20 -7.14 10.45
N TYR A 100 13.34 -8.05 9.49
CA TYR A 100 12.19 -8.66 8.82
C TYR A 100 11.30 -9.47 9.77
N GLU A 101 11.87 -10.19 10.73
CA GLU A 101 11.08 -10.91 11.75
C GLU A 101 10.26 -9.95 12.63
N ASN A 102 10.86 -8.84 13.05
CA ASN A 102 10.16 -7.84 13.86
C ASN A 102 9.10 -7.09 13.05
N LEU A 103 9.37 -6.79 11.77
CA LEU A 103 8.40 -6.21 10.86
C LEU A 103 7.22 -7.15 10.61
N ASP A 104 7.44 -8.46 10.50
CA ASP A 104 6.37 -9.46 10.39
C ASP A 104 5.44 -9.42 11.60
N LYS A 105 5.99 -9.33 12.83
CA LYS A 105 5.18 -9.17 14.06
C LYS A 105 4.28 -7.92 14.00
N VAL A 106 4.82 -6.81 13.49
CA VAL A 106 4.07 -5.55 13.33
C VAL A 106 2.98 -5.68 12.26
N LEU A 107 3.28 -6.29 11.12
CA LEU A 107 2.30 -6.52 10.05
C LEU A 107 1.16 -7.43 10.54
N GLN A 108 1.50 -8.52 11.23
CA GLN A 108 0.54 -9.47 11.78
C GLN A 108 -0.41 -8.84 12.80
N HIS A 109 0.07 -7.88 13.61
CA HIS A 109 -0.78 -7.13 14.53
C HIS A 109 -1.97 -6.45 13.82
N TYR A 110 -1.74 -5.91 12.61
CA TYR A 110 -2.77 -5.27 11.79
C TYR A 110 -3.43 -6.22 10.78
N GLY A 111 -3.19 -7.53 10.88
CA GLY A 111 -3.71 -8.52 9.94
C GLY A 111 -3.14 -8.41 8.52
N CYS A 112 -1.98 -7.76 8.37
CA CYS A 112 -1.25 -7.63 7.11
C CYS A 112 -0.20 -8.74 6.96
N THR A 113 0.27 -8.95 5.73
CA THR A 113 1.49 -9.70 5.43
C THR A 113 2.45 -8.85 4.60
N PHE A 114 3.61 -9.40 4.21
CA PHE A 114 4.52 -8.72 3.27
C PHE A 114 3.91 -8.48 1.88
N ASP A 115 2.82 -9.15 1.52
CA ASP A 115 2.08 -8.87 0.29
C ASP A 115 1.29 -7.57 0.36
N ASP A 116 1.00 -7.05 1.56
CA ASP A 116 0.30 -5.77 1.74
C ASP A 116 1.27 -4.58 1.78
N VAL A 117 2.59 -4.84 1.80
CA VAL A 117 3.62 -3.79 1.84
C VAL A 117 3.73 -3.11 0.48
N ILE A 118 3.49 -1.80 0.47
CA ILE A 118 3.52 -0.97 -0.74
C ILE A 118 4.83 -0.18 -0.86
N LEU A 119 5.48 0.12 0.26
CA LEU A 119 6.75 0.86 0.31
C LEU A 119 7.69 0.27 1.37
N GLU A 120 8.97 0.14 1.02
CA GLU A 120 10.06 -0.27 1.91
C GLU A 120 11.25 0.68 1.74
N ASN A 121 11.57 1.45 2.78
CA ASN A 121 12.79 2.23 2.83
C ASN A 121 13.86 1.48 3.62
N MET A 122 15.10 1.54 3.13
CA MET A 122 16.24 0.90 3.78
C MET A 122 17.33 1.93 4.01
N TYR A 123 17.75 2.04 5.27
CA TYR A 123 18.85 2.90 5.68
C TYR A 123 20.01 2.01 6.14
N THR A 124 21.23 2.33 5.71
CA THR A 124 22.38 1.47 6.03
C THR A 124 23.66 2.26 6.24
N THR A 125 24.52 1.74 7.11
CA THR A 125 25.89 2.26 7.30
C THR A 125 26.90 1.64 6.32
N SER A 126 26.49 0.63 5.53
CA SER A 126 27.34 0.00 4.51
C SER A 126 26.52 -0.42 3.29
N MET A 127 26.60 0.38 2.22
CA MET A 127 25.98 0.03 0.93
C MET A 127 26.56 -1.25 0.32
N THR A 128 27.84 -1.54 0.58
CA THR A 128 28.48 -2.78 0.13
C THR A 128 27.81 -4.00 0.75
N GLU A 129 27.55 -3.97 2.06
CA GLU A 129 26.85 -5.08 2.74
C GLU A 129 25.39 -5.15 2.31
N LEU A 130 24.72 -4.01 2.12
CA LEU A 130 23.35 -4.00 1.58
C LEU A 130 23.29 -4.70 0.23
N GLN A 131 24.14 -4.32 -0.73
CA GLN A 131 24.15 -4.92 -2.08
C GLN A 131 24.45 -6.41 -2.05
N LYS A 132 25.38 -6.84 -1.19
CA LYS A 132 25.74 -8.25 -1.00
C LYS A 132 24.58 -9.09 -0.47
N ASN A 133 23.75 -8.54 0.40
CA ASN A 133 22.69 -9.26 1.10
C ASN A 133 21.28 -8.99 0.54
N ALA A 134 21.13 -8.02 -0.36
CA ALA A 134 19.84 -7.56 -0.90
C ALA A 134 18.97 -8.67 -1.51
N SER A 135 19.58 -9.72 -2.06
CA SER A 135 18.83 -10.85 -2.63
C SER A 135 18.02 -11.62 -1.58
N TYR A 136 18.33 -11.50 -0.29
CA TYR A 136 17.55 -12.10 0.80
C TYR A 136 16.09 -11.65 0.78
N ARG A 137 15.78 -10.46 0.23
CA ARG A 137 14.40 -9.98 0.04
C ARG A 137 13.52 -10.94 -0.75
N ARG A 138 14.09 -11.79 -1.61
CA ARG A 138 13.35 -12.85 -2.34
C ARG A 138 12.82 -13.96 -1.42
N GLU A 139 13.36 -14.05 -0.20
CA GLU A 139 12.81 -14.93 0.83
C GLU A 139 11.60 -14.35 1.55
N ILE A 140 11.44 -13.02 1.49
CA ILE A 140 10.36 -12.30 2.15
C ILE A 140 9.22 -12.01 1.17
N TYR A 141 9.53 -11.35 0.07
CA TYR A 141 8.57 -10.96 -0.96
C TYR A 141 8.47 -12.03 -2.04
N LYS A 142 7.41 -12.84 -1.98
CA LYS A 142 7.19 -13.96 -2.91
C LYS A 142 6.37 -13.57 -4.13
N ASN A 143 5.49 -12.58 -4.01
CA ASN A 143 4.56 -12.18 -5.07
C ASN A 143 5.03 -10.93 -5.83
N HIS A 144 5.28 -9.84 -5.13
CA HIS A 144 5.77 -8.58 -5.69
C HIS A 144 6.66 -7.85 -4.70
N PHE A 145 7.54 -6.99 -5.21
CA PHE A 145 8.36 -6.12 -4.38
C PHE A 145 7.68 -4.76 -4.19
N PRO A 146 7.80 -4.14 -3.00
CA PRO A 146 7.35 -2.77 -2.79
C PRO A 146 8.25 -1.76 -3.53
N THR A 147 7.74 -0.54 -3.73
CA THR A 147 8.59 0.60 -4.09
C THR A 147 9.47 0.99 -2.90
N GLY A 148 10.48 1.85 -3.09
CA GLY A 148 11.35 2.22 -1.97
C GLY A 148 12.58 3.03 -2.33
N SER A 149 13.27 3.48 -1.28
CA SER A 149 14.58 4.13 -1.35
C SER A 149 15.61 3.39 -0.49
N TRP A 150 16.82 3.22 -1.02
CA TRP A 150 17.95 2.63 -0.30
C TRP A 150 19.03 3.68 -0.11
N ILE A 151 19.31 4.05 1.14
CA ILE A 151 20.12 5.24 1.47
C ILE A 151 21.28 4.83 2.38
N GLY A 152 22.50 5.15 1.93
CA GLY A 152 23.70 5.06 2.76
C GLY A 152 23.80 6.28 3.68
N ILE A 153 23.99 6.05 4.98
CA ILE A 153 24.10 7.08 6.00
C ILE A 153 25.26 6.79 6.96
N LYS A 154 25.64 7.79 7.77
CA LYS A 154 26.78 7.67 8.68
C LYS A 154 26.50 6.73 9.86
N GLU A 155 25.32 6.84 10.46
CA GLU A 155 24.94 6.13 11.68
C GLU A 155 23.41 5.95 11.74
N LEU A 156 22.97 4.98 12.54
CA LEU A 156 21.57 4.63 12.78
C LEU A 156 21.19 4.91 14.23
N GLY A 157 19.96 4.55 14.65
CA GLY A 157 19.48 4.75 16.02
C GLY A 157 20.34 4.11 17.12
N MET A 158 21.26 3.20 16.76
CA MET A 158 22.27 2.63 17.66
C MET A 158 23.62 2.45 16.92
N PRO A 159 24.78 2.65 17.59
CA PRO A 159 26.09 2.50 16.96
C PRO A 159 26.35 1.12 16.33
N GLU A 160 25.78 0.05 16.92
CA GLU A 160 25.94 -1.32 16.41
C GLU A 160 24.96 -1.70 15.30
N ALA A 161 23.95 -0.86 15.03
CA ALA A 161 23.01 -1.09 13.95
C ALA A 161 23.68 -0.77 12.61
N MET A 162 23.53 -1.67 11.64
CA MET A 162 24.07 -1.52 10.29
C MET A 162 22.99 -1.38 9.22
N ILE A 163 21.76 -1.75 9.58
CA ILE A 163 20.59 -1.68 8.72
C ILE A 163 19.36 -1.30 9.55
N GLU A 164 18.51 -0.47 8.97
CA GLU A 164 17.19 -0.12 9.48
C GLU A 164 16.20 -0.19 8.32
N ILE A 165 15.05 -0.82 8.57
CA ILE A 165 14.03 -1.05 7.54
C ILE A 165 12.70 -0.45 8.00
N GLU A 166 12.14 0.43 7.19
CA GLU A 166 10.88 1.14 7.40
C GLU A 166 9.86 0.68 6.35
N LEU A 167 8.62 0.42 6.76
CA LEU A 167 7.56 -0.08 5.87
C LEU A 167 6.32 0.81 5.88
N GLU A 168 5.61 0.77 4.75
CA GLU A 168 4.22 1.19 4.67
C GLU A 168 3.40 0.08 4.01
N ALA A 169 2.28 -0.26 4.63
CA ALA A 169 1.37 -1.29 4.15
C ALA A 169 -0.04 -0.76 3.92
N LEU A 170 -0.72 -1.34 2.93
CA LEU A 170 -2.10 -1.05 2.57
C LEU A 170 -2.98 -2.22 3.00
N ILE A 171 -3.84 -2.00 3.99
CA ILE A 171 -4.83 -3.00 4.41
C ILE A 171 -5.89 -3.14 3.31
N ASN A 172 -5.87 -4.29 2.65
CA ASN A 172 -6.93 -4.69 1.74
C ASN A 172 -8.11 -5.23 2.58
N LYS A 173 -9.27 -4.58 2.53
CA LYS A 173 -10.49 -5.13 3.11
C LYS A 173 -10.87 -6.38 2.32
N LYS A 174 -10.66 -7.56 2.92
CA LYS A 174 -11.24 -8.81 2.44
C LYS A 174 -12.73 -8.86 2.74
#